data_AF-A0A5N1JN30-F1
#
_entry.id   AF-A0A5N1JN30-F1
#
_cell.length_a   1.000
_cell.length_b   1.000
_cell.length_c   1.000
_cell.angle_alpha   90.00
_cell.angle_beta   90.00
_cell.angle_gamma   90.00
#
_symmetry.space_group_name_H-M   'P 1'
#
loop_
_entity.id
_entity.type
_entity.pdbx_description
1 polymer ?
#
loop_
_entity_poly.entity_id
_entity_poly.type
_entity_poly.pdbx_seq_one_letter_code
_entity_poly.pdbx_strand_id
1 'polypeptide(L)'
;MRIQSDNTPSPSSALTELGRIAVGEKVERSGQVVPSSIDSFRIRGDHAEAVHKVYGETITELPILFYSDQEEIVCNERLEIRTADGKLFGYGDNHTFHIWNDELKKYAVTTVEKRPHIRDETVTFLQKNLHPGKAKLIKWLPVLTLRFVIRDIPLLGYWQFSTRAVQTTIPNLRNKFDEYKKLFGSVQYLPFLLKVKKVKSNKPGMVYQYPIVDLVPQFSFETAHRLARHLRENPQADVSHWLSENGDKPEQLPTALE
;
A
#
# COMPACT_ATOMS: atom_id res chain seq x y z
N MET A 1 -15.45 6.11 -3.65
CA MET A 1 -15.25 6.78 -2.36
C MET A 1 -14.58 5.77 -1.43
N ARG A 2 -13.30 5.98 -1.10
CA ARG A 2 -12.68 5.41 0.12
C ARG A 2 -11.59 6.33 0.63
N ILE A 3 -12.01 7.09 1.62
CA ILE A 3 -11.26 7.43 2.80
C ILE A 3 -12.35 7.39 3.89
N GLN A 4 -12.35 6.36 4.75
CA GLN A 4 -13.04 6.29 6.03
C GLN A 4 -12.13 5.48 6.96
N SER A 5 -11.82 6.00 8.14
CA SER A 5 -11.27 5.23 9.24
C SER A 5 -12.19 5.47 10.43
N ASP A 6 -13.13 4.54 10.63
CA ASP A 6 -13.94 4.47 11.84
C ASP A 6 -13.03 4.50 13.06
N ASN A 7 -13.06 5.66 13.74
CA ASN A 7 -12.74 6.03 15.14
C ASN A 7 -11.82 5.14 16.01
N THR A 8 -10.93 4.34 15.42
CA THR A 8 -10.18 3.32 16.14
C THR A 8 -8.70 3.49 15.79
N PRO A 9 -7.76 3.45 16.77
CA PRO A 9 -6.36 3.22 16.44
C PRO A 9 -6.29 2.04 15.46
N SER A 10 -5.40 2.11 14.46
CA SER A 10 -5.24 1.05 13.45
C SER A 10 -5.40 -0.31 14.12
N PRO A 11 -6.35 -1.17 13.66
CA PRO A 11 -6.63 -2.42 14.35
C PRO A 11 -5.30 -3.10 14.62
N SER A 12 -5.05 -3.55 15.86
CA SER A 12 -3.79 -4.21 16.16
C SER A 12 -3.71 -5.42 15.23
N SER A 13 -2.82 -5.35 14.24
CA SER A 13 -2.53 -6.54 13.45
C SER A 13 -2.05 -7.60 14.43
N ALA A 14 -2.66 -8.79 14.39
CA ALA A 14 -2.18 -9.91 15.17
C ALA A 14 -0.73 -10.29 14.79
N LEU A 15 -0.25 -9.82 13.64
CA LEU A 15 1.09 -10.04 13.12
C LEU A 15 2.00 -8.84 13.40
N THR A 16 3.28 -9.12 13.66
CA THR A 16 4.33 -8.09 13.81
C THR A 16 4.81 -7.58 12.45
N GLU A 17 5.30 -6.33 12.39
CA GLU A 17 5.98 -5.79 11.19
C GLU A 17 7.37 -6.43 11.05
N LEU A 18 7.62 -7.10 9.93
CA LEU A 18 8.95 -7.66 9.59
C LEU A 18 9.82 -6.67 8.83
N GLY A 19 9.19 -5.74 8.10
CA GLY A 19 9.91 -4.75 7.32
C GLY A 19 9.03 -3.96 6.36
N ARG A 20 9.70 -3.09 5.60
CA ARG A 20 9.08 -2.14 4.67
C ARG A 20 9.61 -2.32 3.26
N ILE A 21 8.72 -2.12 2.30
CA ILE A 21 9.02 -2.23 0.88
C ILE A 21 8.83 -0.84 0.25
N ALA A 22 9.78 -0.43 -0.58
CA ALA A 22 9.73 0.84 -1.30
C ALA A 22 10.07 0.64 -2.78
N VAL A 23 9.54 1.53 -3.63
CA VAL A 23 9.89 1.62 -5.06
C VAL A 23 10.65 2.93 -5.36
N GLY A 24 11.37 3.40 -4.36
CA GLY A 24 12.16 4.63 -4.42
C GLY A 24 13.38 4.56 -3.55
N GLU A 25 14.38 5.34 -3.94
CA GLU A 25 15.68 5.43 -3.30
C GLU A 25 16.13 6.89 -3.19
N LYS A 26 17.17 7.09 -2.39
CA LYS A 26 17.88 8.36 -2.34
C LYS A 26 19.15 8.17 -3.14
N VAL A 27 19.33 8.99 -4.18
CA VAL A 27 20.55 9.01 -5.00
C VAL A 27 21.26 10.33 -4.79
N GLU A 28 22.58 10.31 -4.84
CA GLU A 28 23.37 11.54 -4.85
C GLU A 28 23.46 12.06 -6.29
N ARG A 29 23.07 13.32 -6.50
CA ARG A 29 23.24 14.03 -7.78
C ARG A 29 23.80 15.41 -7.49
N SER A 30 24.95 15.71 -8.09
CA SER A 30 25.62 17.02 -7.96
C SER A 30 25.82 17.45 -6.50
N GLY A 31 26.22 16.52 -5.61
CA GLY A 31 26.44 16.77 -4.19
C GLY A 31 25.17 16.94 -3.35
N GLN A 32 23.98 16.71 -3.93
CA GLN A 32 22.70 16.73 -3.21
C GLN A 32 22.03 15.35 -3.25
N VAL A 33 21.56 14.90 -2.09
CA VAL A 33 20.76 13.68 -1.98
C VAL A 33 19.33 13.97 -2.44
N VAL A 34 18.94 13.41 -3.58
CA VAL A 34 17.62 13.57 -4.18
C VAL A 34 16.86 12.24 -4.23
N PRO A 35 15.54 12.24 -4.05
CA PRO A 35 14.75 11.03 -4.24
C PRO A 35 14.71 10.64 -5.72
N SER A 36 14.85 9.35 -6.00
CA SER A 36 14.72 8.74 -7.33
C SER A 36 13.78 7.54 -7.26
N SER A 37 13.07 7.29 -8.35
CA SER A 37 12.19 6.14 -8.47
C SER A 37 12.91 4.97 -9.15
N ILE A 38 12.70 3.76 -8.64
CA ILE A 38 13.27 2.52 -9.17
C ILE A 38 12.17 1.62 -9.75
N ASP A 39 12.57 0.66 -10.57
CA ASP A 39 11.73 -0.36 -11.21
C ASP A 39 11.76 -1.71 -10.48
N SER A 40 12.34 -1.75 -9.29
CA SER A 40 12.37 -2.91 -8.39
C SER A 40 11.86 -2.55 -7.00
N PHE A 41 11.47 -3.57 -6.26
CA PHE A 41 11.16 -3.51 -4.84
C PHE A 41 12.45 -3.46 -4.05
N ARG A 42 12.60 -2.40 -3.25
CA ARG A 42 13.63 -2.30 -2.25
C ARG A 42 13.08 -2.73 -0.89
N ILE A 43 13.56 -3.87 -0.41
CA ILE A 43 13.23 -4.43 0.89
C ILE A 43 14.06 -3.72 1.96
N ARG A 44 13.47 -3.44 3.13
CA ARG A 44 14.10 -2.78 4.27
C ARG A 44 13.60 -3.40 5.57
N GLY A 45 14.44 -3.38 6.60
CA GLY A 45 14.15 -3.95 7.92
C GLY A 45 15.06 -5.13 8.23
N ASP A 46 14.97 -5.62 9.45
CA ASP A 46 15.90 -6.61 10.01
C ASP A 46 15.83 -7.97 9.29
N HIS A 47 14.73 -8.23 8.58
CA HIS A 47 14.49 -9.48 7.85
C HIS A 47 14.70 -9.36 6.33
N ALA A 48 15.28 -8.26 5.83
CA ALA A 48 15.45 -8.06 4.39
C ALA A 48 16.31 -9.16 3.73
N GLU A 49 17.34 -9.64 4.42
CA GLU A 49 18.24 -10.68 3.92
C GLU A 49 17.51 -12.00 3.61
N ALA A 50 16.46 -12.34 4.38
CA ALA A 50 15.66 -13.53 4.11
C ALA A 50 14.94 -13.43 2.75
N VAL A 51 14.49 -12.23 2.39
CA VAL A 51 13.85 -11.96 1.10
C VAL A 51 14.87 -12.02 -0.04
N HIS A 52 16.04 -11.42 0.14
CA HIS A 52 17.11 -11.43 -0.87
C HIS A 52 17.67 -12.83 -1.13
N LYS A 53 17.71 -13.70 -0.11
CA LYS A 53 18.10 -15.11 -0.27
C LYS A 53 17.16 -15.89 -1.20
N VAL A 54 15.87 -15.53 -1.24
CA VAL A 54 14.84 -16.23 -2.03
C VAL A 54 14.67 -15.60 -3.41
N TYR A 55 14.66 -14.27 -3.51
CA TYR A 55 14.31 -13.54 -4.74
C TYR A 55 15.48 -12.76 -5.37
N GLY A 56 16.66 -12.79 -4.76
CA GLY A 56 17.82 -12.03 -5.21
C GLY A 56 17.79 -10.54 -4.85
N GLU A 57 18.74 -9.78 -5.40
CA GLU A 57 18.90 -8.35 -5.10
C GLU A 57 17.91 -7.45 -5.87
N THR A 58 17.62 -7.80 -7.12
CA THR A 58 16.71 -7.05 -7.99
C THR A 58 15.35 -7.73 -8.06
N ILE A 59 14.43 -7.30 -7.21
CA ILE A 59 13.11 -7.93 -7.08
C ILE A 59 12.06 -7.10 -7.82
N THR A 60 11.53 -7.57 -8.94
CA THR A 60 10.46 -6.85 -9.68
C THR A 60 9.07 -7.42 -9.39
N GLU A 61 9.00 -8.62 -8.81
CA GLU A 61 7.78 -9.35 -8.52
C GLU A 61 7.85 -9.98 -7.12
N LEU A 62 6.78 -9.88 -6.35
CA LEU A 62 6.67 -10.44 -5.01
C LEU A 62 5.38 -11.24 -4.89
N PRO A 63 5.45 -12.58 -4.73
CA PRO A 63 4.32 -13.39 -4.35
C PRO A 63 3.88 -13.04 -2.92
N ILE A 64 2.62 -12.64 -2.75
CA ILE A 64 2.07 -12.18 -1.48
C ILE A 64 0.77 -12.86 -1.14
N LEU A 65 0.44 -12.84 0.15
CA LEU A 65 -0.86 -13.21 0.72
C LEU A 65 -1.36 -12.07 1.61
N PHE A 66 -2.63 -11.70 1.49
CA PHE A 66 -3.27 -10.88 2.52
C PHE A 66 -3.68 -11.76 3.69
N TYR A 67 -3.43 -11.32 4.92
CA TYR A 67 -3.73 -12.10 6.13
C TYR A 67 -5.05 -11.70 6.79
N SER A 68 -5.81 -10.77 6.19
CA SER A 68 -7.12 -10.33 6.65
C SER A 68 -7.92 -9.80 5.46
N ASP A 69 -9.25 -9.90 5.54
CA ASP A 69 -10.18 -9.26 4.61
C ASP A 69 -10.46 -7.80 4.95
N GLN A 70 -10.05 -7.32 6.13
CA GLN A 70 -10.30 -5.95 6.56
C GLN A 70 -9.33 -4.97 5.85
N GLU A 71 -9.88 -4.12 5.00
CA GLU A 71 -9.14 -3.11 4.23
C GLU A 71 -8.36 -2.16 5.14
N GLU A 72 -8.87 -1.82 6.32
CA GLU A 72 -8.21 -0.92 7.27
C GLU A 72 -6.91 -1.54 7.82
N ILE A 73 -6.81 -2.88 7.75
CA ILE A 73 -5.62 -3.64 8.13
C ILE A 73 -4.67 -3.79 6.94
N VAL A 74 -5.15 -4.29 5.81
CA VAL A 74 -4.28 -4.78 4.72
C VAL A 74 -4.19 -3.88 3.49
N CYS A 75 -5.11 -2.93 3.32
CA CYS A 75 -5.18 -2.03 2.15
C CYS A 75 -5.74 -0.65 2.53
N ASN A 76 -5.13 -0.01 3.53
CA ASN A 76 -5.66 1.23 4.12
C ASN A 76 -5.28 2.46 3.29
N GLU A 77 -6.26 3.28 2.93
CA GLU A 77 -6.07 4.60 2.32
C GLU A 77 -6.47 5.71 3.32
N ARG A 78 -5.54 6.63 3.60
CA ARG A 78 -5.79 7.80 4.47
C ARG A 78 -5.14 9.05 3.93
N LEU A 79 -5.63 10.22 4.35
CA LEU A 79 -4.91 11.47 4.13
C LEU A 79 -3.78 11.60 5.14
N GLU A 80 -2.62 12.09 4.68
CA GLU A 80 -1.51 12.52 5.54
C GLU A 80 -1.07 13.93 5.17
N ILE A 81 -0.71 14.73 6.17
CA ILE A 81 0.06 15.95 6.01
C ILE A 81 1.34 15.86 6.82
N ARG A 82 2.42 16.38 6.24
CA ARG A 82 3.75 16.29 6.83
C ARG A 82 4.39 17.67 6.95
N THR A 83 5.27 17.77 7.93
CA THR A 83 6.13 18.94 8.12
C THR A 83 7.15 19.06 6.97
N ALA A 84 7.84 20.21 6.87
CA ALA A 84 8.85 20.45 5.85
C ALA A 84 10.06 19.49 5.94
N ASP A 85 10.35 18.95 7.12
CA ASP A 85 11.36 17.91 7.37
C ASP A 85 10.82 16.48 7.15
N GLY A 86 9.55 16.32 6.75
CA GLY A 86 8.96 15.04 6.36
C GLY A 86 8.38 14.20 7.50
N LYS A 87 8.23 14.76 8.70
CA LYS A 87 7.56 14.10 9.84
C LYS A 87 6.04 14.15 9.67
N LEU A 88 5.35 13.12 10.16
CA LEU A 88 3.89 13.06 10.11
C LEU A 88 3.28 14.06 11.08
N PHE A 89 2.65 15.11 10.56
CA PHE A 89 2.00 16.13 11.39
C PHE A 89 0.52 15.81 11.62
N GLY A 90 -0.15 15.25 10.63
CA GLY A 90 -1.53 14.83 10.79
C GLY A 90 -1.93 13.77 9.79
N TYR A 91 -2.96 13.02 10.14
CA TYR A 91 -3.61 12.04 9.28
C TYR A 91 -5.12 12.06 9.52
N GLY A 92 -5.91 11.53 8.59
CA GLY A 92 -7.35 11.52 8.76
C GLY A 92 -8.10 11.03 7.54
N ASP A 93 -9.43 11.14 7.63
CA ASP A 93 -10.34 10.46 6.72
C ASP A 93 -11.37 11.35 5.99
N ASN A 94 -11.04 12.64 5.83
CA ASN A 94 -11.95 13.73 5.44
C ASN A 94 -13.04 14.08 6.45
N HIS A 95 -13.33 13.26 7.46
CA HIS A 95 -14.31 13.55 8.49
C HIS A 95 -13.62 13.75 9.84
N THR A 96 -12.76 12.80 10.21
CA THR A 96 -11.96 12.77 11.43
C THR A 96 -10.49 13.02 11.11
N PHE A 97 -9.85 13.87 11.90
CA PHE A 97 -8.45 14.24 11.76
C PHE A 97 -7.71 14.09 13.09
N HIS A 98 -6.54 13.48 13.00
CA HIS A 98 -5.58 13.33 14.08
C HIS A 98 -4.42 14.29 13.81
N ILE A 99 -4.27 15.32 14.64
CA ILE A 99 -3.28 16.38 14.47
C ILE A 99 -2.30 16.36 15.63
N TRP A 100 -0.99 16.39 15.33
CA TRP A 100 0.05 16.40 16.34
C TRP A 100 -0.09 17.63 17.24
N ASN A 101 -0.23 17.38 18.55
CA ASN A 101 -0.18 18.41 19.57
C ASN A 101 1.18 18.34 20.26
N ASP A 102 1.99 19.39 20.08
CA ASP A 102 3.36 19.40 20.60
C ASP A 102 3.44 19.59 22.12
N GLU A 103 2.45 20.21 22.74
CA GLU A 103 2.39 20.37 24.20
C GLU A 103 2.08 19.03 24.88
N LEU A 104 1.11 18.29 24.33
CA LEU A 104 0.66 17.01 24.87
C LEU A 104 1.46 15.81 24.37
N LYS A 105 2.39 16.01 23.43
CA LYS A 105 3.19 14.98 22.75
C LYS A 105 2.35 13.80 22.23
N LYS A 106 1.15 14.10 21.72
CA LYS A 106 0.21 13.11 21.19
C LYS A 106 -0.65 13.70 20.08
N TYR A 107 -1.28 12.84 19.30
CA TYR A 107 -2.27 13.28 18.33
C TYR A 107 -3.59 13.65 19.03
N ALA A 108 -4.06 14.87 18.80
CA ALA A 108 -5.39 15.32 19.18
C ALA A 108 -6.39 14.98 18.06
N VAL A 109 -7.55 14.45 18.44
CA VAL A 109 -8.61 14.07 17.51
C VAL A 109 -9.62 15.20 17.39
N THR A 110 -9.96 15.57 16.16
CA THR A 110 -11.05 16.51 15.86
C THR A 110 -11.83 16.01 14.65
N THR A 111 -13.03 16.54 14.45
CA THR A 111 -13.83 16.26 13.27
C THR A 111 -14.14 17.55 12.51
N VAL A 112 -14.58 17.42 11.26
CA VAL A 112 -15.00 18.57 10.43
C VAL A 112 -16.25 19.25 10.98
N GLU A 113 -17.10 18.58 11.74
CA GLU A 113 -18.25 19.20 12.41
C GLU A 113 -17.79 20.16 13.51
N LYS A 114 -16.75 19.79 14.26
CA LYS A 114 -16.19 20.63 15.33
C LYS A 114 -15.27 21.73 14.79
N ARG A 115 -14.51 21.45 13.73
CA ARG A 115 -13.56 22.38 13.11
C ARG A 115 -13.62 22.28 11.59
N PRO A 116 -14.59 22.95 10.93
CA PRO A 116 -14.86 22.82 9.50
C PRO A 116 -13.66 23.11 8.59
N HIS A 117 -12.79 24.03 8.97
CA HIS A 117 -11.63 24.44 8.18
C HIS A 117 -10.31 23.77 8.61
N ILE A 118 -10.36 22.66 9.37
CA ILE A 118 -9.17 22.01 9.93
C ILE A 118 -8.07 21.72 8.89
N ARG A 119 -8.46 21.33 7.67
CA ARG A 119 -7.50 21.01 6.61
C ARG A 119 -6.68 22.23 6.19
N ASP A 120 -7.37 23.32 5.90
CA ASP A 120 -6.76 24.57 5.43
C ASP A 120 -5.97 25.24 6.57
N GLU A 121 -6.54 25.27 7.77
CA GLU A 121 -5.87 25.77 8.97
C GLU A 121 -4.56 25.03 9.24
N THR A 122 -4.56 23.70 9.09
CA THR A 122 -3.34 22.87 9.26
C THR A 122 -2.29 23.20 8.20
N VAL A 123 -2.70 23.38 6.95
CA VAL A 123 -1.79 23.77 5.85
C VAL A 123 -1.20 25.15 6.13
N THR A 124 -2.03 26.15 6.45
CA THR A 124 -1.60 27.52 6.77
C THR A 124 -0.62 27.53 7.95
N PHE A 125 -0.93 26.78 9.00
CA PHE A 125 -0.06 26.65 10.17
C PHE A 125 1.33 26.13 9.79
N LEU A 126 1.41 25.05 9.01
CA LEU A 126 2.68 24.44 8.61
C LEU A 126 3.44 25.24 7.54
N GLN A 127 2.75 26.04 6.74
CA GLN A 127 3.37 26.93 5.76
C GLN A 127 3.98 28.19 6.38
N LYS A 128 3.59 28.52 7.62
CA LYS A 128 4.08 29.71 8.33
C LYS A 128 5.61 29.72 8.35
N ASN A 129 6.20 30.85 7.95
CA ASN A 129 7.65 31.07 7.89
C ASN A 129 8.43 30.15 6.94
N LEU A 130 7.77 29.40 6.05
CA LEU A 130 8.44 28.65 5.00
C LEU A 130 8.63 29.51 3.75
N HIS A 131 9.77 29.35 3.10
CA HIS A 131 9.98 29.88 1.75
C HIS A 131 8.89 29.35 0.79
N PRO A 132 8.36 30.17 -0.16
CA PRO A 132 7.25 29.77 -1.05
C PRO A 132 7.46 28.43 -1.77
N GLY A 133 8.70 28.16 -2.19
CA GLY A 133 9.08 26.91 -2.84
C GLY A 133 8.92 25.65 -1.96
N LYS A 134 9.02 25.78 -0.63
CA LYS A 134 8.76 24.70 0.33
C LYS A 134 7.31 24.68 0.78
N ALA A 135 6.70 25.85 0.97
CA ALA A 135 5.29 25.98 1.36
C ALA A 135 4.35 25.24 0.40
N LYS A 136 4.59 25.32 -0.91
CA LYS A 136 3.79 24.60 -1.94
C LYS A 136 3.82 23.07 -1.82
N LEU A 137 4.80 22.51 -1.11
CA LEU A 137 4.93 21.06 -0.89
C LEU A 137 4.10 20.59 0.31
N ILE A 138 3.70 21.51 1.19
CA ILE A 138 2.84 21.24 2.35
C ILE A 138 1.40 21.13 1.86
N LYS A 139 0.88 19.91 1.85
CA LYS A 139 -0.50 19.60 1.50
C LYS A 139 -0.90 18.25 2.07
N TRP A 140 -2.20 18.06 2.25
CA TRP A 140 -2.79 16.76 2.49
C TRP A 140 -2.66 15.89 1.24
N LEU A 141 -2.11 14.70 1.40
CA LEU A 141 -1.93 13.72 0.33
C LEU A 141 -2.53 12.38 0.74
N PRO A 142 -3.28 11.70 -0.14
CA PRO A 142 -3.68 10.34 0.11
C PRO A 142 -2.45 9.43 0.10
N VAL A 143 -2.43 8.51 1.05
CA VAL A 143 -1.41 7.48 1.22
C VAL A 143 -2.13 6.15 1.33
N LEU A 144 -1.80 5.23 0.43
CA LEU A 144 -2.25 3.85 0.50
C LEU A 144 -1.14 3.00 1.13
N THR A 145 -1.51 2.19 2.11
CA THR A 145 -0.63 1.25 2.79
C THR A 145 -1.17 -0.18 2.62
N LEU A 146 -0.40 -1.00 1.92
CA LEU A 146 -0.59 -2.44 1.88
C LEU A 146 0.16 -3.11 3.02
N ARG A 147 -0.49 -4.08 3.66
CA ARG A 147 0.16 -5.00 4.60
C ARG A 147 -0.13 -6.43 4.17
N PHE A 148 0.91 -7.22 3.98
CA PHE A 148 0.80 -8.58 3.45
C PHE A 148 1.93 -9.46 3.97
N VAL A 149 1.78 -10.76 3.82
CA VAL A 149 2.86 -11.74 4.02
C VAL A 149 3.50 -12.01 2.66
N ILE A 150 4.84 -12.15 2.61
CA ILE A 150 5.52 -12.64 1.40
C ILE A 150 5.49 -14.16 1.48
N ARG A 151 4.89 -14.81 0.47
CA ARG A 151 4.47 -16.21 0.54
C ARG A 151 5.63 -17.18 0.82
N ASP A 152 6.77 -16.98 0.16
CA ASP A 152 7.85 -17.97 0.15
C ASP A 152 8.93 -17.67 1.22
N ILE A 153 8.62 -16.78 2.17
CA ILE A 153 9.52 -16.40 3.27
C ILE A 153 9.05 -17.07 4.56
N PRO A 154 9.87 -17.90 5.22
CA PRO A 154 9.47 -18.66 6.41
C PRO A 154 9.50 -17.79 7.69
N LEU A 155 8.83 -16.63 7.66
CA LEU A 155 8.74 -15.69 8.78
C LEU A 155 7.27 -15.31 9.01
N LEU A 156 6.81 -15.44 10.25
CA LEU A 156 5.45 -15.08 10.64
C LEU A 156 5.38 -13.59 11.00
N GLY A 157 4.89 -12.79 10.06
CA GLY A 157 4.68 -11.35 10.24
C GLY A 157 4.32 -10.68 8.93
N TYR A 158 4.03 -9.38 8.97
CA TYR A 158 3.65 -8.62 7.77
C TYR A 158 4.78 -7.73 7.26
N TRP A 159 4.80 -7.56 5.94
CA TRP A 159 5.56 -6.54 5.23
C TRP A 159 4.66 -5.39 4.86
N GLN A 160 5.20 -4.17 4.88
CA GLN A 160 4.44 -2.96 4.58
C GLN A 160 4.94 -2.28 3.31
N PHE A 161 4.05 -2.04 2.35
CA PHE A 161 4.29 -1.17 1.21
C PHE A 161 3.39 0.07 1.31
N SER A 162 3.98 1.28 1.26
CA SER A 162 3.21 2.53 1.29
C SER A 162 3.52 3.41 0.09
N THR A 163 2.50 4.00 -0.52
CA THR A 163 2.64 4.86 -1.71
C THR A 163 1.80 6.12 -1.63
N ARG A 164 2.30 7.20 -2.25
CA ARG A 164 1.59 8.48 -2.45
C ARG A 164 1.24 8.73 -3.92
N ALA A 165 1.36 7.72 -4.77
CA ALA A 165 1.13 7.87 -6.21
C ALA A 165 -0.37 7.90 -6.54
N VAL A 166 -0.99 9.04 -6.26
CA VAL A 166 -2.45 9.30 -6.32
C VAL A 166 -3.04 9.03 -7.70
N GLN A 167 -2.30 9.31 -8.76
CA GLN A 167 -2.81 9.21 -10.13
C GLN A 167 -2.69 7.81 -10.73
N THR A 168 -1.91 6.91 -10.10
CA THR A 168 -1.51 5.65 -10.75
C THR A 168 -1.58 4.46 -9.81
N THR A 169 -0.61 4.31 -8.90
CA THR A 169 -0.51 3.11 -8.06
C THR A 169 -1.65 3.01 -7.05
N ILE A 170 -2.05 4.12 -6.42
CA ILE A 170 -3.15 4.12 -5.43
C ILE A 170 -4.46 3.60 -6.05
N PRO A 171 -5.00 4.21 -7.12
CA PRO A 171 -6.25 3.73 -7.71
C PRO A 171 -6.11 2.30 -8.26
N ASN A 172 -4.95 1.94 -8.83
CA ASN A 172 -4.72 0.60 -9.34
C ASN A 172 -4.81 -0.48 -8.24
N LEU A 173 -4.07 -0.31 -7.14
CA LEU A 173 -4.07 -1.27 -6.03
C LEU A 173 -5.42 -1.34 -5.33
N ARG A 174 -6.02 -0.20 -4.99
CA ARG A 174 -7.31 -0.15 -4.31
C ARG A 174 -8.40 -0.81 -5.15
N ASN A 175 -8.54 -0.40 -6.41
CA ASN A 175 -9.62 -0.90 -7.26
C ASN A 175 -9.50 -2.41 -7.48
N LYS A 176 -8.28 -2.92 -7.69
CA LYS A 176 -8.05 -4.36 -7.83
C LYS A 176 -8.34 -5.13 -6.56
N PHE A 177 -7.91 -4.62 -5.40
CA PHE A 177 -8.24 -5.22 -4.11
C PHE A 177 -9.77 -5.32 -3.92
N ASP A 178 -10.49 -4.22 -4.15
CA ASP A 178 -11.95 -4.16 -4.03
C ASP A 178 -12.66 -5.08 -5.03
N GLU A 179 -12.17 -5.12 -6.27
CA GLU A 179 -12.69 -5.97 -7.33
C GLU A 179 -12.53 -7.45 -6.99
N TYR A 180 -11.34 -7.88 -6.56
CA TYR A 180 -11.09 -9.28 -6.21
C TYR A 180 -11.84 -9.70 -4.96
N LYS A 181 -11.93 -8.83 -3.94
CA LYS A 181 -12.76 -9.09 -2.75
C LYS A 181 -14.22 -9.25 -3.13
N LYS A 182 -14.74 -8.43 -4.05
CA LYS A 182 -16.11 -8.56 -4.56
C LYS A 182 -16.31 -9.85 -5.37
N LEU A 183 -15.33 -10.23 -6.20
CA LEU A 183 -15.42 -11.38 -7.09
C LEU A 183 -15.32 -12.72 -6.34
N PHE A 184 -14.41 -12.81 -5.36
CA PHE A 184 -14.10 -14.05 -4.63
C PHE A 184 -14.68 -14.08 -3.21
N GLY A 185 -15.39 -13.05 -2.77
CA GLY A 185 -15.93 -12.93 -1.40
C GLY A 185 -14.86 -12.65 -0.33
N SER A 186 -13.62 -13.04 -0.57
CA SER A 186 -12.45 -12.84 0.30
C SER A 186 -11.22 -12.58 -0.57
N VAL A 187 -10.24 -11.90 0.01
CA VAL A 187 -8.86 -11.76 -0.49
C VAL A 187 -7.85 -12.38 0.48
N GLN A 188 -8.31 -12.77 1.67
CA GLN A 188 -7.50 -13.40 2.69
C GLN A 188 -6.95 -14.74 2.18
N TYR A 189 -5.64 -14.92 2.32
CA TYR A 189 -4.87 -16.09 1.92
C TYR A 189 -4.98 -16.49 0.44
N LEU A 190 -5.53 -15.62 -0.42
CA LEU A 190 -5.44 -15.83 -1.87
C LEU A 190 -4.05 -15.44 -2.37
N PRO A 191 -3.46 -16.24 -3.27
CA PRO A 191 -2.15 -15.94 -3.82
C PRO A 191 -2.26 -14.77 -4.80
N PHE A 192 -1.51 -13.72 -4.53
CA PHE A 192 -1.33 -12.58 -5.41
C PHE A 192 0.14 -12.38 -5.75
N LEU A 193 0.39 -11.66 -6.84
CA LEU A 193 1.70 -11.23 -7.27
C LEU A 193 1.69 -9.71 -7.34
N LEU A 194 2.52 -9.09 -6.49
CA LEU A 194 2.78 -7.67 -6.53
C LEU A 194 3.88 -7.43 -7.55
N LYS A 195 3.63 -6.62 -8.59
CA LYS A 195 4.61 -6.32 -9.66
C LYS A 195 4.95 -4.85 -9.68
N VAL A 196 6.21 -4.50 -9.89
CA VAL A 196 6.64 -3.12 -10.14
C VAL A 196 7.16 -2.98 -11.57
N LYS A 197 6.74 -1.93 -12.26
CA LYS A 197 7.27 -1.56 -13.58
C LYS A 197 7.32 -0.05 -13.75
N LYS A 198 8.33 0.46 -14.46
CA LYS A 198 8.34 1.85 -14.93
C LYS A 198 7.48 1.98 -16.18
N VAL A 199 6.60 2.97 -16.19
CA VAL A 199 5.85 3.35 -17.39
C VAL A 199 6.18 4.77 -17.80
N LYS A 200 6.12 5.04 -19.10
CA LYS A 200 6.23 6.40 -19.65
C LYS A 200 4.89 7.12 -19.49
N SER A 201 4.95 8.41 -19.17
CA SER A 201 3.77 9.26 -19.19
C SER A 201 3.21 9.39 -20.61
N ASN A 202 1.90 9.14 -20.78
CA ASN A 202 1.19 9.37 -22.05
C ASN A 202 0.66 10.81 -22.21
N LYS A 203 0.98 11.71 -21.26
CA LYS A 203 0.58 13.13 -21.34
C LYS A 203 1.43 13.86 -22.39
N PRO A 204 0.82 14.63 -23.33
CA PRO A 204 1.57 15.40 -24.31
C PRO A 204 2.65 16.28 -23.67
N GLY A 205 3.87 16.27 -24.21
CA GLY A 205 4.99 17.08 -23.74
C GLY A 205 5.67 16.59 -22.44
N MET A 206 5.21 15.48 -21.83
CA MET A 206 5.78 14.96 -20.58
C MET A 206 6.61 13.70 -20.86
N VAL A 207 7.93 13.77 -20.67
CA VAL A 207 8.87 12.65 -20.94
C VAL A 207 9.19 11.83 -19.67
N TYR A 208 8.53 12.12 -18.55
CA TYR A 208 8.86 11.48 -17.27
C TYR A 208 8.37 10.03 -17.21
N GLN A 209 9.21 9.17 -16.64
CA GLN A 209 8.89 7.78 -16.28
C GLN A 209 8.61 7.70 -14.79
N TYR A 210 7.69 6.81 -14.40
CA TYR A 210 7.36 6.58 -13.00
C TYR A 210 7.00 5.10 -12.76
N PRO A 211 7.27 4.57 -11.56
CA PRO A 211 6.91 3.22 -11.20
C PRO A 211 5.40 3.13 -10.97
N ILE A 212 4.81 2.06 -11.45
CA ILE A 212 3.49 1.59 -11.06
C ILE A 212 3.67 0.26 -10.35
N VAL A 213 3.02 0.13 -9.20
CA VAL A 213 2.85 -1.17 -8.55
C VAL A 213 1.48 -1.74 -8.90
N ASP A 214 1.48 -3.01 -9.29
CA ASP A 214 0.32 -3.75 -9.73
C ASP A 214 0.07 -4.98 -8.87
N LEU A 215 -1.20 -5.39 -8.77
CA LEU A 215 -1.65 -6.56 -8.04
C LEU A 215 -2.27 -7.55 -9.02
N VAL A 216 -1.82 -8.80 -9.03
CA VAL A 216 -2.29 -9.81 -9.99
C VAL A 216 -2.60 -11.11 -9.25
N PRO A 217 -3.81 -11.69 -9.34
CA PRO A 217 -4.13 -12.98 -8.74
C PRO A 217 -3.29 -14.08 -9.40
N GLN A 218 -2.83 -15.04 -8.60
CA GLN A 218 -1.96 -16.13 -9.02
C GLN A 218 -2.76 -17.44 -9.11
N PHE A 219 -3.72 -17.48 -10.02
CA PHE A 219 -4.48 -18.68 -10.40
C PHE A 219 -5.07 -18.49 -11.80
N SER A 220 -5.33 -19.59 -12.49
CA SER A 220 -5.89 -19.58 -13.83
C SER A 220 -7.33 -19.06 -13.84
N PHE A 221 -7.80 -18.61 -15.01
CA PHE A 221 -9.19 -18.22 -15.18
C PHE A 221 -10.15 -19.39 -14.90
N GLU A 222 -9.75 -20.61 -15.23
CA GLU A 222 -10.56 -21.80 -14.96
C GLU A 222 -10.70 -22.04 -13.46
N THR A 223 -9.59 -21.96 -12.71
CA THR A 223 -9.59 -22.02 -11.25
C THR A 223 -10.44 -20.90 -10.65
N ALA A 224 -10.31 -19.66 -11.15
CA ALA A 224 -11.13 -18.54 -10.74
C ALA A 224 -12.63 -18.80 -10.98
N HIS A 225 -12.98 -19.38 -12.13
CA HIS A 225 -14.36 -19.70 -12.50
C HIS A 225 -14.94 -20.80 -11.60
N ARG A 226 -14.18 -21.88 -11.38
CA ARG A 226 -14.55 -22.97 -10.47
C ARG A 226 -14.74 -22.44 -9.04
N LEU A 227 -13.84 -21.59 -8.57
CA LEU A 227 -13.95 -20.95 -7.26
C LEU A 227 -15.20 -20.07 -7.16
N ALA A 228 -15.42 -19.17 -8.13
CA ALA A 228 -16.59 -18.30 -8.14
C ALA A 228 -17.89 -19.09 -8.18
N ARG A 229 -17.94 -20.21 -8.93
CA ARG A 229 -19.08 -21.13 -8.92
C ARG A 229 -19.27 -21.76 -7.54
N HIS A 230 -18.21 -22.32 -6.96
CA HIS A 230 -18.24 -22.96 -5.65
C HIS A 230 -18.77 -22.01 -4.56
N LEU A 231 -18.33 -20.75 -4.57
CA LEU A 231 -18.76 -19.74 -3.60
C LEU A 231 -20.21 -19.31 -3.77
N ARG A 232 -20.74 -19.28 -5.00
CA ARG A 232 -22.17 -19.04 -5.23
C ARG A 232 -23.03 -20.16 -4.66
N GLU A 233 -22.55 -21.40 -4.78
CA GLU A 233 -23.23 -22.58 -4.26
C GLU A 233 -23.04 -22.73 -2.73
N ASN A 234 -21.91 -22.25 -2.20
CA ASN A 234 -21.50 -22.37 -0.80
C ASN A 234 -20.96 -21.02 -0.26
N PRO A 235 -21.83 -20.05 0.08
CA PRO A 235 -21.40 -18.69 0.44
C PRO A 235 -20.53 -18.58 1.70
N GLN A 236 -20.47 -19.63 2.52
CA GLN A 236 -19.68 -19.69 3.76
C GLN A 236 -18.42 -20.56 3.62
N ALA A 237 -18.09 -21.01 2.40
CA ALA A 237 -16.93 -21.86 2.18
C ALA A 237 -15.62 -21.11 2.43
N ASP A 238 -14.64 -21.80 3.02
CA ASP A 238 -13.27 -21.30 3.16
C ASP A 238 -12.57 -21.33 1.80
N VAL A 239 -12.40 -20.15 1.22
CA VAL A 239 -11.75 -19.95 -0.09
C VAL A 239 -10.33 -20.48 -0.08
N SER A 240 -9.60 -20.29 1.03
CA SER A 240 -8.18 -20.63 1.13
C SER A 240 -7.98 -22.14 1.12
N HIS A 241 -8.82 -22.86 1.86
CA HIS A 241 -8.85 -24.32 1.86
C HIS A 241 -9.19 -24.86 0.47
N TRP A 242 -10.26 -24.34 -0.15
CA TRP A 242 -10.69 -24.80 -1.48
C TRP A 242 -9.58 -24.63 -2.53
N LEU A 243 -8.90 -23.47 -2.53
CA LEU A 243 -7.77 -23.21 -3.42
C LEU A 243 -6.56 -24.10 -3.13
N SER A 244 -6.31 -24.46 -1.87
CA SER A 244 -5.20 -25.38 -1.54
C SER A 244 -5.41 -26.78 -2.12
N GLU A 245 -6.67 -27.24 -2.19
CA GLU A 245 -7.04 -28.57 -2.70
C GLU A 245 -7.24 -28.59 -4.22
N ASN A 246 -7.80 -27.52 -4.78
CA ASN A 246 -8.31 -27.48 -6.16
C ASN A 246 -7.62 -26.42 -7.05
N GLY A 247 -6.81 -25.56 -6.46
CA GLY A 247 -6.11 -24.49 -7.14
C GLY A 247 -4.90 -24.99 -7.93
N ASP A 248 -4.44 -24.15 -8.83
CA ASP A 248 -3.25 -24.44 -9.62
C ASP A 248 -2.03 -24.54 -8.69
N LYS A 249 -1.21 -25.57 -8.88
CA LYS A 249 0.04 -25.69 -8.11
C LYS A 249 0.97 -24.52 -8.48
N PRO A 250 1.76 -24.00 -7.52
CA PRO A 250 2.73 -22.93 -7.80
C PRO A 250 3.68 -23.25 -8.97
N GLU A 251 4.07 -24.51 -9.12
CA GLU A 251 4.93 -25.04 -10.20
C GLU A 251 4.26 -25.05 -11.58
N GLN A 252 2.93 -25.02 -11.62
CA GLN A 252 2.11 -25.08 -12.85
C GLN A 252 1.62 -23.71 -13.28
N LEU A 253 1.64 -22.73 -12.37
CA LEU A 253 1.41 -21.35 -12.72
C LEU A 253 2.61 -20.87 -13.52
N PRO A 254 2.41 -20.12 -14.61
CA PRO A 254 3.54 -19.57 -15.35
C PRO A 254 4.40 -18.76 -14.38
N THR A 255 5.57 -19.29 -14.02
CA THR A 255 6.66 -18.50 -13.51
C THR A 255 6.88 -17.42 -14.56
N ALA A 256 6.93 -16.16 -14.14
CA ALA A 256 7.17 -15.06 -15.06
C ALA A 256 8.45 -15.37 -15.84
N LEU A 257 8.27 -15.79 -17.10
CA LEU A 257 9.37 -16.06 -18.02
C LEU A 257 10.12 -14.75 -18.24
N GLU A 258 11.45 -14.90 -18.22
CA GLU A 258 12.51 -13.87 -18.34
C GLU A 258 12.30 -12.85 -19.46
#